data_AF-A0A0H2KME7-F1
#
_entry.id   AF-A0A0H2KME7-F1
#
_cell.length_a   1.000
_cell.length_b   1.000
_cell.length_c   1.000
_cell.angle_alpha   90.00
_cell.angle_beta   90.00
_cell.angle_gamma   90.00
#
_symmetry.space_group_name_H-M   'P 1'
#
loop_
_entity.id
_entity.type
_entity.pdbx_description
1 polymer ?
#
loop_
_entity_poly.entity_id
_entity_poly.type
_entity_poly.pdbx_seq_one_letter_code
_entity_poly.pdbx_strand_id
1 'polypeptide(L)'
;MSEVLGMMAGMVPVQGSPGGGGAGPRSGHEGGEFEVMYVVDVPVGGAEHPARVAGEDPAELLRAELARIGDSVVVVGGPGDDGSGLWQAHVHTDDPMAAVTVGRATLATLRSARDGHEVGAPSTAGADAALRQVRVRHLPGTHEPGHVPDVAADGAHDARTGASAVVDAPGVVAVTTAPGLVADLARAGAVVLLREASGPPDLTALHRVAVDARASHVALLPGADLREDDVESLRATLRDDGIETLEVLPAVTDLHVAVALAAAQLVEPGAAQRLEAARSALDAARWTHLDTAGVPAPALAQRLTDLLETLLARPGALASVLADDDVPGVALDVLAARATERGAEVVLLRSGRDGGVVTLAVEEPEPVDDDVEVTVEAEG
;
A
#
# COMPACT_ATOMS: atom_id res chain seq x y z
N MET A 1 20.98 -12.84 -29.68
CA MET A 1 20.39 -11.70 -30.39
C MET A 1 19.05 -12.16 -30.99
N SER A 2 17.94 -11.58 -30.52
CA SER A 2 16.64 -11.46 -31.23
C SER A 2 15.36 -12.23 -30.81
N GLU A 3 15.28 -12.94 -29.68
CA GLU A 3 13.95 -13.49 -29.22
C GLU A 3 13.49 -13.03 -27.83
N VAL A 4 14.36 -12.45 -26.99
CA VAL A 4 13.95 -11.91 -25.67
C VAL A 4 13.41 -10.47 -25.76
N LEU A 5 13.77 -9.73 -26.82
CA LEU A 5 13.29 -8.35 -27.05
C LEU A 5 11.82 -8.27 -27.52
N GLY A 6 11.17 -9.40 -27.83
CA GLY A 6 9.82 -9.43 -28.38
C GLY A 6 8.69 -9.56 -27.35
N MET A 7 8.97 -9.97 -26.11
CA MET A 7 7.93 -10.27 -25.11
C MET A 7 7.64 -9.12 -24.13
N MET A 8 8.50 -8.10 -24.04
CA MET A 8 8.38 -7.01 -23.06
C MET A 8 7.79 -5.70 -23.64
N ALA A 9 7.50 -5.65 -24.95
CA ALA A 9 6.95 -4.46 -25.62
C ALA A 9 5.43 -4.27 -25.45
N GLY A 10 4.82 -4.89 -24.43
CA GLY A 10 3.36 -4.99 -24.29
C GLY A 10 2.71 -4.18 -23.16
N MET A 11 3.47 -3.50 -22.29
CA MET A 11 2.88 -2.69 -21.21
C MET A 11 2.71 -1.24 -21.64
N VAL A 12 1.62 -0.99 -22.35
CA VAL A 12 1.02 0.35 -22.45
C VAL A 12 0.03 0.48 -21.29
N PRO A 13 0.06 1.56 -20.48
CA PRO A 13 -0.97 1.79 -19.48
C PRO A 13 -2.34 1.86 -20.18
N VAL A 14 -3.27 1.00 -19.77
CA VAL A 14 -4.65 1.04 -20.25
C VAL A 14 -5.28 2.32 -19.71
N GLN A 15 -5.44 3.32 -20.58
CA GLN A 15 -6.34 4.43 -20.31
C GLN A 15 -7.76 3.88 -20.17
N GLY A 16 -8.38 4.09 -19.00
CA GLY A 16 -9.78 3.77 -18.76
C GLY A 16 -10.68 4.41 -19.81
N SER A 17 -11.26 3.59 -20.69
CA SER A 17 -12.29 4.03 -21.62
C SER A 17 -13.63 4.16 -20.88
N PRO A 18 -14.43 5.20 -21.17
CA PRO A 18 -15.71 5.42 -20.51
C PRO A 18 -16.72 4.34 -20.90
N GLY A 19 -17.41 3.78 -19.89
CA GLY A 19 -18.37 2.69 -20.06
C GLY A 19 -19.54 3.04 -20.99
N GLY A 20 -19.54 2.43 -22.18
CA GLY A 20 -20.72 2.32 -23.04
C GLY A 20 -21.43 0.99 -22.80
N GLY A 21 -22.73 1.06 -22.46
CA GLY A 21 -23.54 -0.08 -22.05
C GLY A 21 -23.73 -1.15 -23.14
N GLY A 22 -23.66 -2.41 -22.70
CA GLY A 22 -24.04 -3.60 -23.47
C GLY A 22 -24.20 -4.79 -22.53
N ALA A 23 -25.45 -5.16 -22.24
CA ALA A 23 -25.81 -6.26 -21.36
C ALA A 23 -25.57 -7.62 -22.02
N GLY A 24 -24.70 -8.43 -21.41
CA GLY A 24 -24.60 -9.87 -21.55
C GLY A 24 -24.36 -10.47 -20.16
N PRO A 25 -24.80 -11.71 -19.86
CA PRO A 25 -24.72 -12.27 -18.53
C PRO A 25 -23.24 -12.52 -18.20
N ARG A 26 -22.69 -11.69 -17.31
CA ARG A 26 -21.37 -11.90 -16.72
C ARG A 26 -21.45 -13.18 -15.88
N SER A 27 -20.73 -14.21 -16.30
CA SER A 27 -20.38 -15.34 -15.44
C SER A 27 -19.75 -14.78 -14.17
N GLY A 28 -20.42 -14.98 -13.04
CA GLY A 28 -20.05 -14.40 -11.74
C GLY A 28 -18.62 -14.79 -11.37
N HIS A 29 -17.77 -13.78 -11.23
CA HIS A 29 -16.57 -13.90 -10.42
C HIS A 29 -17.03 -13.62 -8.98
N GLU A 30 -17.26 -14.66 -8.18
CA GLU A 30 -17.50 -14.47 -6.76
C GLU A 30 -16.18 -14.08 -6.10
N GLY A 31 -16.05 -12.81 -5.71
CA GLY A 31 -14.93 -12.28 -4.95
C GLY A 31 -13.94 -11.48 -5.81
N GLY A 32 -13.75 -10.21 -5.47
CA GLY A 32 -12.70 -9.38 -6.07
C GLY A 32 -11.30 -9.71 -5.57
N GLU A 33 -10.28 -9.33 -6.34
CA GLU A 33 -8.83 -9.54 -6.08
C GLU A 33 -8.38 -8.98 -4.72
N PHE A 34 -9.06 -7.96 -4.19
CA PHE A 34 -8.67 -7.30 -2.94
C PHE A 34 -9.80 -7.30 -1.91
N GLU A 35 -9.43 -7.43 -0.64
CA GLU A 35 -10.29 -6.99 0.46
C GLU A 35 -9.84 -5.61 0.92
N VAL A 36 -10.78 -4.67 0.92
CA VAL A 36 -10.61 -3.35 1.55
C VAL A 36 -11.45 -3.31 2.82
N MET A 37 -10.78 -3.07 3.95
CA MET A 37 -11.42 -2.84 5.24
C MET A 37 -11.11 -1.42 5.69
N TYR A 38 -12.12 -0.66 6.09
CA TYR A 38 -11.88 0.63 6.72
C TYR A 38 -12.73 0.83 7.97
N VAL A 39 -12.13 1.54 8.93
CA VAL A 39 -12.78 1.93 10.18
C VAL A 39 -13.09 3.42 10.14
N VAL A 40 -14.33 3.71 10.45
CA VAL A 40 -14.94 5.02 10.35
C VAL A 40 -15.43 5.45 11.72
N ASP A 41 -15.03 6.65 12.11
CA ASP A 41 -15.69 7.38 13.17
C ASP A 41 -16.78 8.27 12.54
N VAL A 42 -18.05 8.09 12.91
CA VAL A 42 -19.12 9.01 12.51
C VAL A 42 -19.75 9.61 13.75
N PRO A 43 -19.75 10.94 13.90
CA PRO A 43 -20.50 11.61 14.95
C PRO A 43 -21.99 11.34 14.81
N VAL A 44 -22.63 10.81 15.86
CA VAL A 44 -24.06 10.46 15.88
C VAL A 44 -24.93 11.48 16.61
N GLY A 45 -24.31 12.42 17.33
CA GLY A 45 -25.01 13.40 18.16
C GLY A 45 -25.41 12.82 19.52
N GLY A 46 -25.25 13.61 20.58
CA GLY A 46 -25.58 13.21 21.95
C GLY A 46 -27.02 13.54 22.34
N ALA A 47 -27.47 13.00 23.48
CA ALA A 47 -28.84 13.17 24.02
C ALA A 47 -29.28 14.64 24.22
N GLU A 48 -28.33 15.58 24.36
CA GLU A 48 -28.61 17.01 24.55
C GLU A 48 -28.79 17.80 23.24
N HIS A 49 -28.39 17.24 22.10
CA HIS A 49 -28.62 17.78 20.75
C HIS A 49 -29.03 16.64 19.83
N PRO A 50 -30.30 16.17 19.88
CA PRO A 50 -30.79 15.18 18.94
C PRO A 50 -30.60 15.76 17.53
N ALA A 51 -29.79 15.10 16.71
CA ALA A 51 -29.62 15.48 15.32
C ALA A 51 -31.02 15.58 14.69
N ARG A 52 -31.47 16.79 14.39
CA ARG A 52 -32.73 17.04 13.69
C ARG A 52 -32.50 16.82 12.20
N VAL A 53 -32.22 15.60 11.75
CA VAL A 53 -32.37 15.22 10.35
C VAL A 53 -32.68 13.73 10.28
N ALA A 54 -33.66 13.35 9.48
CA ALA A 54 -33.77 12.02 8.89
C ALA A 54 -32.58 11.78 7.95
N GLY A 55 -31.39 11.64 8.53
CA GLY A 55 -30.16 11.29 7.83
C GLY A 55 -30.16 9.78 7.57
N GLU A 56 -29.67 9.40 6.39
CA GLU A 56 -29.45 8.00 6.01
C GLU A 56 -28.52 7.33 7.02
N ASP A 57 -28.83 6.10 7.46
CA ASP A 57 -28.00 5.35 8.41
C ASP A 57 -26.58 5.21 7.80
N PRO A 58 -25.50 5.65 8.48
CA PRO A 58 -24.14 5.51 7.98
C PRO A 58 -23.82 4.09 7.49
N ALA A 59 -24.37 3.06 8.14
CA ALA A 59 -24.17 1.68 7.71
C ALA A 59 -24.90 1.37 6.40
N GLU A 60 -26.11 1.89 6.20
CA GLU A 60 -26.89 1.71 4.97
C GLU A 60 -26.23 2.44 3.80
N LEU A 61 -25.83 3.70 4.00
CA LEU A 61 -25.17 4.50 2.97
C LEU A 61 -23.84 3.88 2.55
N LEU A 62 -22.97 3.53 3.51
CA LEU A 62 -21.70 2.85 3.21
C LEU A 62 -21.92 1.53 2.46
N ARG A 63 -22.92 0.75 2.87
CA ARG A 63 -23.24 -0.52 2.20
C ARG A 63 -23.72 -0.30 0.77
N ALA A 64 -24.60 0.68 0.56
CA ALA A 64 -25.16 0.99 -0.76
C ALA A 64 -24.10 1.53 -1.73
N GLU A 65 -23.18 2.35 -1.24
CA GLU A 65 -22.10 2.94 -2.04
C GLU A 65 -21.03 1.89 -2.39
N LEU A 66 -20.58 1.09 -1.42
CA LEU A 66 -19.59 0.02 -1.65
C LEU A 66 -20.08 -1.08 -2.59
N ALA A 67 -21.37 -1.43 -2.50
CA ALA A 67 -21.97 -2.46 -3.35
C ALA A 67 -21.99 -2.10 -4.85
N ARG A 68 -21.64 -0.85 -5.21
CA ARG A 68 -21.46 -0.44 -6.61
C ARG A 68 -20.08 -0.74 -7.17
N ILE A 69 -19.09 -0.94 -6.31
CA ILE A 69 -17.68 -1.09 -6.67
C ILE A 69 -17.17 -2.50 -6.41
N GLY A 70 -17.76 -3.19 -5.43
CA GLY A 70 -17.35 -4.54 -5.10
C GLY A 70 -18.47 -5.39 -4.55
N ASP A 71 -18.13 -6.64 -4.30
CA ASP A 71 -19.01 -7.69 -3.82
C ASP A 71 -18.73 -7.98 -2.32
N SER A 72 -19.58 -8.81 -1.70
CA SER A 72 -19.42 -9.26 -0.31
C SER A 72 -19.26 -8.11 0.70
N VAL A 73 -20.14 -7.10 0.60
CA VAL A 73 -20.08 -5.93 1.48
C VAL A 73 -20.63 -6.24 2.87
N VAL A 74 -19.80 -6.04 3.88
CA VAL A 74 -20.19 -6.13 5.30
C VAL A 74 -19.92 -4.81 5.97
N VAL A 75 -20.94 -4.24 6.62
CA VAL A 75 -20.80 -3.05 7.46
C VAL A 75 -21.34 -3.38 8.83
N VAL A 76 -20.48 -3.28 9.84
CA VAL A 76 -20.80 -3.50 11.25
C VAL A 76 -20.45 -2.26 12.03
N GLY A 77 -21.21 -1.95 13.08
CA GLY A 77 -20.98 -0.74 13.85
C GLY A 77 -22.26 -0.23 14.48
N GLY A 78 -22.11 0.83 15.25
CA GLY A 78 -23.24 1.46 15.92
C GLY A 78 -22.85 2.74 16.64
N PRO A 79 -23.86 3.48 17.11
CA PRO A 79 -23.64 4.65 17.94
C PRO A 79 -22.95 4.24 19.24
N GLY A 80 -21.94 5.00 19.63
CA GLY A 80 -21.30 4.96 20.93
C GLY A 80 -22.00 5.90 21.92
N ASP A 81 -21.66 5.74 23.20
CA ASP A 81 -22.26 6.48 24.31
C ASP A 81 -21.79 7.95 24.39
N ASP A 82 -20.71 8.30 23.68
CA ASP A 82 -20.07 9.62 23.69
C ASP A 82 -20.56 10.56 22.57
N GLY A 83 -21.62 10.17 21.86
CA GLY A 83 -22.15 10.94 20.74
C GLY A 83 -21.33 10.80 19.45
N SER A 84 -20.35 9.89 19.42
CA SER A 84 -19.70 9.35 18.22
C SER A 84 -20.09 7.88 18.04
N GLY A 85 -20.00 7.35 16.83
CA GLY A 85 -20.20 5.93 16.54
C GLY A 85 -19.04 5.38 15.73
N LEU A 86 -18.80 4.09 15.87
CA LEU A 86 -17.73 3.39 15.16
C LEU A 86 -18.35 2.41 14.18
N TRP A 87 -17.92 2.47 12.93
CA TRP A 87 -18.28 1.51 11.89
C TRP A 87 -17.03 0.90 11.28
N GLN A 88 -17.12 -0.37 10.95
CA GLN A 88 -16.15 -1.11 10.17
C GLN A 88 -16.85 -1.63 8.92
N ALA A 89 -16.33 -1.26 7.76
CA ALA A 89 -16.84 -1.69 6.47
C ALA A 89 -15.80 -2.55 5.75
N HIS A 90 -16.27 -3.59 5.07
CA HIS A 90 -15.50 -4.54 4.29
C HIS A 90 -16.12 -4.63 2.91
N VAL A 91 -15.28 -4.68 1.88
CA VAL A 91 -15.70 -4.93 0.49
C VAL A 91 -14.62 -5.76 -0.21
N HIS A 92 -15.05 -6.70 -1.05
CA HIS A 92 -14.17 -7.38 -1.99
C HIS A 92 -14.26 -6.68 -3.36
N THR A 93 -13.14 -6.25 -3.92
CA THR A 93 -13.10 -5.45 -5.15
C THR A 93 -11.84 -5.76 -5.94
N ASP A 94 -11.91 -5.63 -7.26
CA ASP A 94 -10.73 -5.63 -8.14
C ASP A 94 -10.04 -4.26 -8.19
N ASP A 95 -10.73 -3.21 -7.72
CA ASP A 95 -10.21 -1.84 -7.64
C ASP A 95 -10.26 -1.36 -6.18
N PRO A 96 -9.18 -1.56 -5.40
CA PRO A 96 -9.14 -1.16 -4.00
C PRO A 96 -9.18 0.36 -3.84
N MET A 97 -8.68 1.12 -4.82
CA MET A 97 -8.64 2.58 -4.73
C MET A 97 -9.98 3.24 -5.07
N ALA A 98 -10.79 2.65 -5.95
CA ALA A 98 -12.17 3.06 -6.11
C ALA A 98 -12.96 2.89 -4.80
N ALA A 99 -12.77 1.78 -4.08
CA ALA A 99 -13.42 1.55 -2.79
C ALA A 99 -12.99 2.58 -1.72
N VAL A 100 -11.70 2.91 -1.63
CA VAL A 100 -11.20 3.97 -0.75
C VAL A 100 -11.81 5.33 -1.11
N THR A 101 -11.84 5.66 -2.40
CA THR A 101 -12.40 6.93 -2.89
C THR A 101 -13.89 7.06 -2.55
N VAL A 102 -14.66 6.00 -2.75
CA VAL A 102 -16.08 5.99 -2.38
C VAL A 102 -16.31 6.03 -0.88
N GLY A 103 -15.49 5.32 -0.10
CA GLY A 103 -15.50 5.44 1.36
C GLY A 103 -15.31 6.90 1.78
N ARG A 104 -14.27 7.58 1.27
CA ARG A 104 -14.01 9.00 1.55
C ARG A 104 -15.16 9.92 1.13
N ALA A 105 -15.69 9.75 -0.07
CA ALA A 105 -16.81 10.55 -0.58
C ALA A 105 -18.06 10.39 0.29
N THR A 106 -18.34 9.16 0.72
CA THR A 106 -19.46 8.84 1.62
C THR A 106 -19.32 9.58 2.95
N LEU A 107 -18.12 9.60 3.54
CA LEU A 107 -17.85 10.33 4.78
C LEU A 107 -17.98 11.85 4.59
N ALA A 108 -17.56 12.39 3.45
CA ALA A 108 -17.78 13.80 3.12
C ALA A 108 -19.27 14.15 3.02
N THR A 109 -20.10 13.27 2.45
CA THR A 109 -21.55 13.43 2.41
C THR A 109 -22.16 13.38 3.82
N LEU A 110 -21.75 12.43 4.67
CA LEU A 110 -22.22 12.34 6.06
C LEU A 110 -21.85 13.59 6.88
N ARG A 111 -20.64 14.15 6.69
CA ARG A 111 -20.23 15.44 7.29
C ARG A 111 -21.13 16.59 6.82
N SER A 112 -21.31 16.71 5.51
CA SER A 112 -22.09 17.79 4.89
C SER A 112 -23.57 17.78 5.30
N ALA A 113 -24.16 16.58 5.45
CA ALA A 113 -25.54 16.41 5.90
C ALA A 113 -25.74 16.87 7.37
N ARG A 114 -24.70 16.75 8.20
CA ARG A 114 -24.73 17.18 9.61
C ARG A 114 -24.58 18.69 9.76
N ASP A 115 -23.68 19.29 8.99
CA ASP A 115 -23.34 20.72 9.13
C ASP A 115 -24.43 21.66 8.59
N GLY A 116 -25.48 21.12 7.95
CA GLY A 116 -26.65 21.88 7.53
C GLY A 116 -26.31 23.12 6.69
N HIS A 117 -25.34 23.01 5.77
CA HIS A 117 -24.72 24.18 5.15
C HIS A 117 -25.70 24.99 4.27
N GLU A 118 -26.21 26.11 4.80
CA GLU A 118 -26.39 27.34 4.01
C GLU A 118 -25.00 27.87 3.65
N VAL A 119 -24.79 28.18 2.37
CA VAL A 119 -23.51 28.61 1.79
C VAL A 119 -22.95 29.83 2.54
N GLY A 120 -21.80 29.69 3.23
CA GLY A 120 -20.94 30.83 3.58
C GLY A 120 -20.49 31.05 5.03
N ALA A 121 -20.66 30.12 5.97
CA ALA A 121 -20.11 30.27 7.33
C ALA A 121 -18.90 29.33 7.61
N PRO A 122 -17.82 29.79 8.27
CA PRO A 122 -16.69 28.94 8.62
C PRO A 122 -17.04 27.99 9.79
N SER A 123 -16.76 26.70 9.60
CA SER A 123 -16.95 25.64 10.60
C SER A 123 -16.00 25.79 11.78
N THR A 124 -16.53 25.79 13.01
CA THR A 124 -15.76 25.73 14.25
C THR A 124 -15.71 24.29 14.77
N ALA A 125 -14.51 23.74 14.85
CA ALA A 125 -14.16 22.35 15.10
C ALA A 125 -14.94 21.61 16.22
N GLY A 126 -15.25 20.32 15.95
CA GLY A 126 -15.69 19.34 16.94
C GLY A 126 -16.12 18.00 16.32
N ALA A 127 -15.15 17.07 16.17
CA ALA A 127 -15.27 15.69 15.67
C ALA A 127 -15.93 15.57 14.28
N ASP A 128 -15.10 15.61 13.25
CA ASP A 128 -15.49 15.29 11.88
C ASP A 128 -15.59 13.78 11.69
N ALA A 129 -16.51 13.30 10.85
CA ALA A 129 -16.49 11.90 10.45
C ALA A 129 -15.14 11.61 9.80
N ALA A 130 -14.35 10.73 10.40
CA ALA A 130 -12.95 10.54 10.04
C ALA A 130 -12.73 9.09 9.62
N LEU A 131 -12.05 8.93 8.50
CA LEU A 131 -11.55 7.63 8.12
C LEU A 131 -10.33 7.36 9.00
N ARG A 132 -10.51 6.54 10.04
CA ARG A 132 -9.45 6.25 11.02
C ARG A 132 -8.39 5.32 10.45
N GLN A 133 -8.80 4.41 9.56
CA GLN A 133 -7.92 3.40 9.00
C GLN A 133 -8.46 2.89 7.68
N VAL A 134 -7.60 2.76 6.67
CA VAL A 134 -7.81 1.90 5.49
C VAL A 134 -6.80 0.76 5.54
N ARG A 135 -7.29 -0.46 5.44
CA ARG A 135 -6.51 -1.66 5.19
C ARG A 135 -6.84 -2.22 3.82
N VAL A 136 -5.83 -2.65 3.09
CA VAL A 136 -6.00 -3.46 1.86
C VAL A 136 -5.17 -4.72 1.97
N ARG A 137 -5.75 -5.86 1.56
CA ARG A 137 -5.02 -7.11 1.33
C ARG A 137 -5.40 -7.72 -0.01
N HIS A 138 -4.48 -8.45 -0.60
CA HIS A 138 -4.78 -9.31 -1.74
C HIS A 138 -5.50 -10.58 -1.28
N LEU A 139 -6.50 -11.00 -2.04
CA LEU A 139 -7.21 -12.26 -1.92
C LEU A 139 -6.80 -13.12 -3.12
N PRO A 140 -5.87 -14.07 -2.95
CA PRO A 140 -5.48 -14.94 -4.06
C PRO A 140 -6.70 -15.70 -4.58
N GLY A 141 -6.99 -15.54 -5.86
CA GLY A 141 -8.11 -16.23 -6.51
C GLY A 141 -7.92 -17.75 -6.50
N THR A 142 -9.01 -18.50 -6.64
CA THR A 142 -9.03 -19.97 -6.73
C THR A 142 -8.24 -20.55 -7.93
N HIS A 143 -7.64 -19.68 -8.76
CA HIS A 143 -6.85 -20.03 -9.95
C HIS A 143 -5.40 -19.53 -9.90
N GLU A 144 -4.85 -19.21 -8.73
CA GLU A 144 -3.39 -19.20 -8.62
C GLU A 144 -2.87 -20.66 -8.68
N PRO A 145 -1.95 -21.00 -9.60
CA PRO A 145 -1.43 -22.35 -9.74
C PRO A 145 -0.63 -22.72 -8.48
N GLY A 146 -1.31 -23.39 -7.56
CA GLY A 146 -0.81 -23.80 -6.25
C GLY A 146 -1.91 -24.25 -5.30
N HIS A 147 -3.16 -23.83 -5.52
CA HIS A 147 -4.29 -24.26 -4.70
C HIS A 147 -5.00 -25.47 -5.33
N VAL A 148 -4.79 -26.65 -4.76
CA VAL A 148 -5.61 -27.83 -5.09
C VAL A 148 -6.95 -27.64 -4.37
N PRO A 149 -8.09 -27.53 -5.06
CA PRO A 149 -9.37 -27.42 -4.38
C PRO A 149 -9.68 -28.74 -3.64
N ASP A 150 -9.97 -28.63 -2.35
CA ASP A 150 -10.40 -29.76 -1.52
C ASP A 150 -11.81 -30.18 -1.92
N VAL A 151 -11.90 -31.17 -2.82
CA VAL A 151 -13.16 -31.76 -3.23
C VAL A 151 -13.44 -32.97 -2.34
N ALA A 152 -14.36 -32.73 -1.40
CA ALA A 152 -15.22 -33.67 -0.69
C ALA A 152 -14.63 -34.54 0.44
N ALA A 153 -15.13 -34.32 1.67
CA ALA A 153 -15.60 -35.40 2.52
C ALA A 153 -16.58 -34.90 3.60
N ASP A 154 -17.86 -35.22 3.42
CA ASP A 154 -18.79 -35.49 4.52
C ASP A 154 -18.11 -36.44 5.53
N GLY A 155 -17.94 -36.01 6.78
CA GLY A 155 -17.38 -36.87 7.82
C GLY A 155 -17.03 -36.12 9.10
N ALA A 156 -17.54 -36.58 10.23
CA ALA A 156 -17.51 -35.91 11.51
C ALA A 156 -16.10 -35.82 12.16
N HIS A 157 -15.84 -34.66 12.78
CA HIS A 157 -14.99 -34.43 13.96
C HIS A 157 -13.67 -35.20 14.06
N ASP A 158 -12.57 -34.53 13.71
CA ASP A 158 -11.38 -34.50 14.58
C ASP A 158 -10.64 -33.16 14.44
N ALA A 159 -10.98 -32.24 15.36
CA ALA A 159 -10.30 -30.97 15.54
C ALA A 159 -8.94 -31.21 16.23
N ARG A 160 -7.89 -31.52 15.47
CA ARG A 160 -6.49 -31.36 15.92
C ARG A 160 -5.35 -31.54 14.89
N THR A 161 -5.62 -31.56 13.59
CA THR A 161 -4.53 -31.66 12.59
C THR A 161 -4.95 -31.03 11.26
N GLY A 162 -4.71 -29.73 11.17
CA GLY A 162 -4.83 -28.93 9.93
C GLY A 162 -3.78 -27.83 9.84
N ALA A 163 -2.70 -27.91 10.64
CA ALA A 163 -1.48 -27.14 10.42
C ALA A 163 -0.78 -27.73 9.20
N SER A 164 -1.24 -27.36 8.01
CA SER A 164 -0.49 -27.60 6.79
C SER A 164 0.78 -26.75 6.87
N ALA A 165 1.92 -27.42 6.83
CA ALA A 165 3.26 -26.86 6.98
C ALA A 165 3.62 -25.91 5.82
N VAL A 166 3.00 -24.73 5.79
CA VAL A 166 3.63 -23.53 5.25
C VAL A 166 4.61 -23.09 6.33
N VAL A 167 5.89 -23.36 6.10
CA VAL A 167 6.99 -22.91 6.95
C VAL A 167 6.76 -21.45 7.35
N ASP A 168 6.87 -21.15 8.64
CA ASP A 168 6.76 -19.88 9.39
C ASP A 168 7.19 -18.63 8.60
N ALA A 169 6.40 -18.25 7.59
CA ALA A 169 6.69 -17.10 6.77
C ALA A 169 6.22 -15.86 7.53
N PRO A 170 7.07 -14.85 7.74
CA PRO A 170 6.66 -13.67 8.46
C PRO A 170 5.59 -12.95 7.64
N GLY A 171 4.52 -12.54 8.32
CA GLY A 171 3.52 -11.66 7.76
C GLY A 171 4.14 -10.29 7.50
N VAL A 172 3.94 -9.74 6.30
CA VAL A 172 4.48 -8.41 5.97
C VAL A 172 3.39 -7.36 6.14
N VAL A 173 3.71 -6.30 6.87
CA VAL A 173 2.87 -5.11 7.01
C VAL A 173 3.56 -3.95 6.30
N ALA A 174 2.84 -3.32 5.37
CA ALA A 174 3.31 -2.15 4.65
C ALA A 174 2.44 -0.95 4.99
N VAL A 175 3.04 0.10 5.55
CA VAL A 175 2.35 1.33 5.88
C VAL A 175 2.71 2.37 4.83
N THR A 176 1.71 3.03 4.24
CA THR A 176 1.96 4.01 3.19
C THR A 176 1.01 5.20 3.27
N THR A 177 1.47 6.37 2.85
CA THR A 177 0.63 7.54 2.55
C THR A 177 0.33 7.69 1.07
N ALA A 178 0.92 6.85 0.21
CA ALA A 178 0.83 6.92 -1.24
C ALA A 178 -0.25 5.95 -1.76
N PRO A 179 -1.46 6.44 -2.13
CA PRO A 179 -2.54 5.57 -2.58
C PRO A 179 -2.21 4.78 -3.85
N GLY A 180 -1.39 5.35 -4.73
CA GLY A 180 -0.94 4.72 -5.97
C GLY A 180 -0.11 3.45 -5.77
N LEU A 181 0.44 3.22 -4.58
CA LEU A 181 1.22 2.01 -4.27
C LEU A 181 0.36 0.87 -3.73
N VAL A 182 -0.86 1.15 -3.25
CA VAL A 182 -1.65 0.21 -2.41
C VAL A 182 -1.87 -1.14 -3.07
N ALA A 183 -2.27 -1.16 -4.35
CA ALA A 183 -2.54 -2.39 -5.07
C ALA A 183 -1.28 -3.25 -5.24
N ASP A 184 -0.15 -2.63 -5.58
CA ASP A 184 1.11 -3.34 -5.82
C ASP A 184 1.73 -3.88 -4.53
N LEU A 185 1.68 -3.10 -3.44
CA LEU A 185 2.13 -3.55 -2.12
C LEU A 185 1.27 -4.73 -1.62
N ALA A 186 -0.05 -4.66 -1.81
CA ALA A 186 -0.96 -5.74 -1.44
C ALA A 186 -0.71 -7.01 -2.29
N ARG A 187 -0.48 -6.85 -3.60
CA ARG A 187 -0.15 -7.96 -4.51
C ARG A 187 1.21 -8.59 -4.20
N ALA A 188 2.15 -7.81 -3.66
CA ALA A 188 3.40 -8.32 -3.11
C ALA A 188 3.22 -9.13 -1.80
N GLY A 189 1.98 -9.31 -1.33
CA GLY A 189 1.65 -10.12 -0.15
C GLY A 189 1.64 -9.35 1.16
N ALA A 190 1.78 -8.02 1.13
CA ALA A 190 1.70 -7.20 2.33
C ALA A 190 0.23 -6.95 2.74
N VAL A 191 0.00 -6.88 4.06
CA VAL A 191 -1.17 -6.21 4.60
C VAL A 191 -0.89 -4.72 4.63
N VAL A 192 -1.60 -3.95 3.80
CA VAL A 192 -1.32 -2.54 3.58
C VAL A 192 -2.16 -1.67 4.51
N LEU A 193 -1.52 -0.78 5.26
CA LEU A 193 -2.17 0.30 6.01
C LEU A 193 -1.99 1.61 5.25
N LEU A 194 -3.06 2.09 4.60
CA LEU A 194 -3.06 3.40 3.93
C LEU A 194 -3.43 4.49 4.94
N ARG A 195 -2.58 5.52 5.03
CA ARG A 195 -2.68 6.65 5.97
C ARG A 195 -2.95 7.95 5.22
N GLU A 196 -3.71 8.85 5.85
CA GLU A 196 -4.05 10.15 5.23
C GLU A 196 -3.04 11.27 5.52
N ALA A 197 -2.23 11.14 6.58
CA ALA A 197 -1.32 12.19 7.02
C ALA A 197 0.09 11.65 7.29
N SER A 198 1.09 12.48 6.98
CA SER A 198 2.54 12.22 7.11
C SER A 198 3.06 12.24 8.57
N GLY A 199 2.18 12.14 9.57
CA GLY A 199 2.55 12.14 10.99
C GLY A 199 3.11 10.79 11.47
N PRO A 200 3.30 10.59 12.79
CA PRO A 200 3.55 9.25 13.34
C PRO A 200 2.33 8.35 13.12
N PRO A 201 2.52 7.05 12.81
CA PRO A 201 1.42 6.11 12.65
C PRO A 201 0.69 5.87 13.98
N ASP A 202 -0.64 5.67 13.90
CA ASP A 202 -1.45 5.29 15.05
C ASP A 202 -1.11 3.84 15.46
N LEU A 203 -0.62 3.68 16.69
CA LEU A 203 -0.26 2.38 17.25
C LEU A 203 -1.43 1.39 17.29
N THR A 204 -2.66 1.88 17.47
CA THR A 204 -3.86 1.04 17.47
C THR A 204 -4.14 0.49 16.08
N ALA A 205 -3.96 1.32 15.05
CA ALA A 205 -4.10 0.92 13.66
C ALA A 205 -3.00 -0.07 13.25
N LEU A 206 -1.75 0.18 13.66
CA LEU A 206 -0.62 -0.72 13.43
C LEU A 206 -0.85 -2.09 14.09
N HIS A 207 -1.29 -2.09 15.35
CA HIS A 207 -1.58 -3.32 16.08
C HIS A 207 -2.59 -4.19 15.34
N ARG A 208 -3.73 -3.60 14.96
CA ARG A 208 -4.79 -4.31 14.23
C ARG A 208 -4.29 -4.88 12.90
N VAL A 209 -3.52 -4.10 12.15
CA VAL A 209 -3.00 -4.55 10.85
C VAL A 209 -1.96 -5.66 11.00
N ALA A 210 -1.16 -5.65 12.07
CA ALA A 210 -0.22 -6.73 12.37
C ALA A 210 -0.94 -8.03 12.74
N VAL A 211 -2.01 -7.96 13.55
CA VAL A 211 -2.87 -9.12 13.84
C VAL A 211 -3.52 -9.66 12.55
N ASP A 212 -3.94 -8.77 11.65
CA ASP A 212 -4.51 -9.13 10.35
C ASP A 212 -3.51 -9.78 9.38
N ALA A 213 -2.21 -9.67 9.63
CA ALA A 213 -1.18 -10.39 8.89
C ALA A 213 -1.18 -11.91 9.21
N ARG A 214 -1.84 -12.32 10.31
CA ARG A 214 -2.10 -13.72 10.69
C ARG A 214 -0.82 -14.57 10.76
N ALA A 215 0.26 -13.99 11.25
CA ALA A 215 1.54 -14.66 11.42
C ALA A 215 2.07 -14.48 12.85
N SER A 216 2.78 -15.48 13.36
CA SER A 216 3.55 -15.46 14.62
C SER A 216 4.74 -14.49 14.53
N HIS A 217 5.27 -14.27 13.34
CA HIS A 217 6.38 -13.36 13.06
C HIS A 217 5.89 -12.29 12.08
N VAL A 218 6.10 -11.01 12.40
CA VAL A 218 5.68 -9.89 11.55
C VAL A 218 6.86 -8.99 11.20
N ALA A 219 7.00 -8.66 9.92
CA ALA A 219 7.90 -7.63 9.43
C ALA A 219 7.10 -6.36 9.08
N LEU A 220 7.46 -5.23 9.68
CA LEU A 220 6.81 -3.94 9.52
C LEU A 220 7.69 -2.99 8.70
N LEU A 221 7.14 -2.49 7.61
CA LEU A 221 7.65 -1.40 6.79
C LEU A 221 6.83 -0.13 7.09
N PRO A 222 7.32 0.80 7.93
CA PRO A 222 6.46 1.85 8.51
C PRO A 222 6.18 3.06 7.61
N GLY A 223 6.94 3.23 6.52
CA GLY A 223 6.80 4.34 5.59
C GLY A 223 7.02 5.74 6.21
N ALA A 224 7.54 5.78 7.44
CA ALA A 224 7.76 6.96 8.26
C ALA A 224 8.67 6.59 9.44
N ASP A 225 9.22 7.60 10.13
CA ASP A 225 9.95 7.37 11.37
C ASP A 225 9.01 6.86 12.48
N LEU A 226 9.37 5.73 13.08
CA LEU A 226 8.75 5.15 14.26
C LEU A 226 9.70 5.31 15.45
N ARG A 227 9.20 5.86 16.56
CA ARG A 227 10.01 5.99 17.78
C ARG A 227 10.22 4.62 18.41
N GLU A 228 11.39 4.39 18.98
CA GLU A 228 11.72 3.12 19.63
C GLU A 228 10.74 2.76 20.76
N ASP A 229 10.32 3.74 21.56
CA ASP A 229 9.31 3.56 22.62
C ASP A 229 7.94 3.09 22.05
N ASP A 230 7.56 3.59 20.88
CA ASP A 230 6.31 3.22 20.21
C ASP A 230 6.41 1.77 19.68
N VAL A 231 7.57 1.39 19.14
CA VAL A 231 7.84 0.02 18.68
C VAL A 231 7.83 -0.96 19.85
N GLU A 232 8.43 -0.63 20.99
CA GLU A 232 8.42 -1.53 22.16
C GLU A 232 7.01 -1.64 22.76
N SER A 233 6.26 -0.55 22.80
CA SER A 233 4.85 -0.57 23.21
C SER A 233 4.01 -1.46 22.30
N LEU A 234 4.22 -1.36 20.98
CA LEU A 234 3.54 -2.21 19.99
C LEU A 234 3.93 -3.69 20.13
N ARG A 235 5.21 -3.99 20.37
CA ARG A 235 5.67 -5.37 20.66
C ARG A 235 4.99 -5.96 21.89
N ALA A 236 4.85 -5.17 22.95
CA ALA A 236 4.24 -5.63 24.19
C ALA A 236 2.77 -6.03 23.97
N THR A 237 1.99 -5.21 23.26
CA THR A 237 0.57 -5.48 23.00
C THR A 237 0.36 -6.64 22.03
N LEU A 238 1.18 -6.76 20.97
CA LEU A 238 1.04 -7.84 19.99
C LEU A 238 1.36 -9.24 20.54
N ARG A 239 2.19 -9.34 21.58
CA ARG A 239 2.46 -10.63 22.25
C ARG A 239 1.21 -11.21 22.91
N ASP A 240 0.32 -10.36 23.41
CA ASP A 240 -0.94 -10.79 24.02
C ASP A 240 -1.88 -11.45 22.98
N ASP A 241 -1.72 -11.09 21.70
CA ASP A 241 -2.46 -11.63 20.56
C ASP A 241 -1.73 -12.76 19.80
N GLY A 242 -0.62 -13.27 20.36
CA GLY A 242 0.09 -14.44 19.83
C GLY A 242 1.11 -14.14 18.73
N ILE A 243 1.49 -12.87 18.53
CA ILE A 243 2.63 -12.51 17.68
C ILE A 243 3.91 -12.56 18.52
N GLU A 244 4.78 -13.51 18.21
CA GLU A 244 6.02 -13.78 18.94
C GLU A 244 7.10 -12.73 18.63
N THR A 245 7.21 -12.30 17.38
CA THR A 245 8.23 -11.31 16.97
C THR A 245 7.65 -10.23 16.05
N LEU A 246 8.12 -8.99 16.28
CA LEU A 246 7.93 -7.85 15.38
C LEU A 246 9.30 -7.29 15.00
N GLU A 247 9.67 -7.48 13.74
CA GLU A 247 10.82 -6.86 13.11
C GLU A 247 10.39 -5.59 12.39
N VAL A 248 11.03 -4.45 12.68
CA VAL A 248 10.77 -3.19 11.99
C VAL A 248 11.94 -2.91 11.06
N LEU A 249 11.66 -2.87 9.76
CA LEU A 249 12.64 -2.55 8.74
C LEU A 249 12.75 -1.01 8.61
N PRO A 250 13.94 -0.46 8.29
CA PRO A 250 14.21 0.99 8.29
C PRO A 250 13.61 1.71 7.06
N ALA A 251 12.32 1.48 6.77
CA ALA A 251 11.62 2.12 5.66
C ALA A 251 10.96 3.45 6.10
N VAL A 252 11.72 4.54 6.01
CA VAL A 252 11.32 5.86 6.52
C VAL A 252 10.48 6.70 5.54
N THR A 253 10.27 6.21 4.31
CA THR A 253 9.38 6.84 3.31
C THR A 253 8.60 5.78 2.53
N ASP A 254 7.53 6.19 1.85
CA ASP A 254 6.76 5.32 0.94
C ASP A 254 7.62 4.65 -0.14
N LEU A 255 8.65 5.35 -0.63
CA LEU A 255 9.56 4.78 -1.63
C LEU A 255 10.42 3.65 -1.05
N HIS A 256 10.87 3.76 0.21
CA HIS A 256 11.57 2.66 0.88
C HIS A 256 10.69 1.42 1.01
N VAL A 257 9.39 1.60 1.30
CA VAL A 257 8.43 0.50 1.38
C VAL A 257 8.32 -0.21 0.02
N ALA A 258 8.21 0.55 -1.07
CA ALA A 258 8.16 0.00 -2.42
C ALA A 258 9.46 -0.74 -2.80
N VAL A 259 10.63 -0.14 -2.52
CA VAL A 259 11.95 -0.74 -2.80
C VAL A 259 12.12 -2.06 -2.03
N ALA A 260 11.85 -2.05 -0.73
CA ALA A 260 11.98 -3.24 0.12
C ALA A 260 11.10 -4.40 -0.36
N LEU A 261 9.84 -4.12 -0.71
CA LEU A 261 8.93 -5.14 -1.22
C LEU A 261 9.30 -5.60 -2.63
N ALA A 262 9.74 -4.70 -3.52
CA ALA A 262 10.22 -5.08 -4.85
C ALA A 262 11.41 -6.05 -4.75
N ALA A 263 12.40 -5.74 -3.89
CA ALA A 263 13.55 -6.61 -3.66
C ALA A 263 13.14 -7.99 -3.10
N ALA A 264 12.20 -8.03 -2.16
CA ALA A 264 11.66 -9.28 -1.63
C ALA A 264 11.00 -10.17 -2.70
N GLN A 265 10.45 -9.59 -3.77
CA GLN A 265 9.80 -10.32 -4.85
C GLN A 265 10.79 -10.90 -5.88
N LEU A 266 12.05 -10.49 -5.87
CA LEU A 266 13.09 -10.94 -6.80
C LEU A 266 13.81 -12.22 -6.36
N VAL A 267 13.66 -12.61 -5.10
CA VAL A 267 14.31 -13.80 -4.53
C VAL A 267 13.34 -14.97 -4.39
N GLU A 268 13.89 -16.18 -4.39
CA GLU A 268 13.16 -17.43 -4.19
C GLU A 268 12.25 -17.37 -2.94
N PRO A 269 11.13 -18.13 -2.90
CA PRO A 269 9.99 -17.89 -2.01
C PRO A 269 10.24 -18.15 -0.51
N GLY A 270 11.49 -18.40 -0.13
CA GLY A 270 11.88 -18.56 1.26
C GLY A 270 11.72 -17.25 2.03
N ALA A 271 10.94 -17.31 3.10
CA ALA A 271 10.51 -16.14 3.85
C ALA A 271 11.67 -15.35 4.47
N ALA A 272 12.70 -16.05 4.97
CA ALA A 272 13.91 -15.44 5.51
C ALA A 272 14.73 -14.74 4.41
N GLN A 273 14.83 -15.36 3.22
CA GLN A 273 15.54 -14.77 2.08
C GLN A 273 14.85 -13.49 1.60
N ARG A 274 13.51 -13.46 1.59
CA ARG A 274 12.73 -12.26 1.23
C ARG A 274 12.97 -11.10 2.19
N LEU A 275 12.99 -11.35 3.49
CA LEU A 275 13.29 -10.31 4.48
C LEU A 275 14.74 -9.82 4.38
N GLU A 276 15.69 -10.72 4.15
CA GLU A 276 17.09 -10.33 3.98
C GLU A 276 17.28 -9.49 2.72
N ALA A 277 16.63 -9.86 1.60
CA ALA A 277 16.64 -9.07 0.37
C ALA A 277 16.04 -7.67 0.58
N ALA A 278 14.91 -7.58 1.29
CA ALA A 278 14.30 -6.31 1.65
C ALA A 278 15.25 -5.44 2.50
N ARG A 279 15.91 -6.02 3.51
CA ARG A 279 16.86 -5.31 4.37
C ARG A 279 18.09 -4.84 3.58
N SER A 280 18.66 -5.72 2.76
CA SER A 280 19.81 -5.42 1.92
C SER A 280 19.53 -4.28 0.95
N ALA A 281 18.34 -4.26 0.32
CA ALA A 281 17.92 -3.17 -0.55
C ALA A 281 17.81 -1.82 0.19
N LEU A 282 17.25 -1.83 1.41
CA LEU A 282 17.16 -0.61 2.24
C LEU A 282 18.54 -0.09 2.65
N ASP A 283 19.48 -0.98 3.01
CA ASP A 283 20.83 -0.61 3.39
C ASP A 283 21.66 -0.09 2.21
N ALA A 284 21.41 -0.60 1.00
CA ALA A 284 22.10 -0.20 -0.22
C ALA A 284 21.54 1.09 -0.85
N ALA A 285 20.26 1.40 -0.61
CA ALA A 285 19.57 2.51 -1.24
C ALA A 285 20.07 3.86 -0.72
N ARG A 286 20.59 4.69 -1.63
CA ARG A 286 20.82 6.12 -1.36
C ARG A 286 19.67 6.92 -1.89
N TRP A 287 19.11 7.80 -1.08
CA TRP A 287 17.88 8.49 -1.43
C TRP A 287 17.91 9.98 -1.12
N THR A 288 16.99 10.71 -1.75
CA THR A 288 16.73 12.13 -1.51
C THR A 288 15.27 12.43 -1.82
N HIS A 289 14.79 13.59 -1.39
CA HIS A 289 13.49 14.10 -1.80
C HIS A 289 13.59 15.57 -2.19
N LEU A 290 12.66 16.01 -3.03
CA LEU A 290 12.57 17.37 -3.52
C LEU A 290 11.11 17.83 -3.50
N ASP A 291 10.88 18.96 -2.86
CA ASP A 291 9.64 19.73 -3.00
C ASP A 291 9.72 20.57 -4.30
N THR A 292 8.72 20.41 -5.15
CA THR A 292 8.61 21.02 -6.47
C THR A 292 7.62 22.19 -6.51
N ALA A 293 7.03 22.57 -5.37
CA ALA A 293 6.05 23.63 -5.29
C ALA A 293 6.57 24.95 -5.89
N GLY A 294 5.83 25.49 -6.86
CA GLY A 294 6.16 26.75 -7.52
C GLY A 294 7.40 26.73 -8.43
N VAL A 295 8.00 25.56 -8.68
CA VAL A 295 9.16 25.43 -9.57
C VAL A 295 8.70 25.18 -11.02
N PRO A 296 9.08 26.02 -12.00
CA PRO A 296 8.74 25.78 -13.40
C PRO A 296 9.34 24.47 -13.93
N ALA A 297 8.60 23.75 -14.78
CA ALA A 297 8.99 22.42 -15.26
C ALA A 297 10.43 22.31 -15.82
N PRO A 298 10.96 23.25 -16.63
CA PRO A 298 12.34 23.15 -17.12
C PRO A 298 13.38 23.26 -16.00
N ALA A 299 13.14 24.13 -15.01
CA ALA A 299 14.04 24.29 -13.87
C ALA A 299 13.95 23.09 -12.92
N LEU A 300 12.75 22.51 -12.78
CA LEU A 300 12.54 21.29 -12.02
C LEU A 300 13.27 20.10 -12.65
N ALA A 301 13.15 19.93 -13.97
CA ALA A 301 13.85 18.87 -14.70
C ALA A 301 15.36 18.92 -14.43
N GLN A 302 15.97 20.12 -14.53
CA GLN A 302 17.39 20.29 -14.24
C GLN A 302 17.74 19.92 -12.79
N ARG A 303 16.95 20.36 -11.81
CA ARG A 303 17.19 20.02 -10.40
C ARG A 303 17.11 18.52 -10.14
N LEU A 304 16.14 17.85 -10.74
CA LEU A 304 15.98 16.39 -10.62
C LEU A 304 17.17 15.66 -11.24
N THR A 305 17.65 16.11 -12.41
CA THR A 305 18.83 15.50 -13.04
C THR A 305 20.11 15.75 -12.24
N ASP A 306 20.28 16.94 -11.65
CA ASP A 306 21.44 17.26 -10.82
C ASP A 306 21.47 16.38 -9.55
N LEU A 307 20.31 16.15 -8.94
CA LEU A 307 20.16 15.25 -7.79
C LEU A 307 20.46 13.80 -8.17
N LEU A 308 19.91 13.32 -9.29
CA LEU A 308 20.19 11.99 -9.81
C LEU A 308 21.70 11.79 -10.05
N GLU A 309 22.37 12.76 -10.68
CA GLU A 309 23.81 12.69 -10.93
C GLU A 309 24.65 12.68 -9.64
N THR A 310 24.15 13.32 -8.58
CA THR A 310 24.79 13.27 -7.26
C THR A 310 24.64 11.88 -6.61
N LEU A 311 23.52 11.21 -6.87
CA LEU A 311 23.25 9.87 -6.34
C LEU A 311 23.94 8.77 -7.16
N LEU A 312 23.97 8.86 -8.48
CA LEU A 312 24.59 7.84 -9.35
C LEU A 312 26.12 7.86 -9.25
N ALA A 313 26.73 6.83 -8.64
CA ALA A 313 28.20 6.68 -8.67
C ALA A 313 28.67 5.67 -9.74
N ARG A 314 27.86 4.67 -10.08
CA ARG A 314 28.20 3.62 -11.07
C ARG A 314 27.10 3.42 -12.14
N PRO A 315 27.47 3.02 -13.37
CA PRO A 315 26.49 2.55 -14.36
C PRO A 315 25.86 1.22 -13.91
N GLY A 316 24.65 0.93 -14.40
CA GLY A 316 23.88 -0.27 -14.04
C GLY A 316 23.08 -0.13 -12.74
N ALA A 317 23.00 1.05 -12.16
CA ALA A 317 22.18 1.32 -10.97
C ALA A 317 20.68 1.30 -11.30
N LEU A 318 19.86 0.94 -10.33
CA LEU A 318 18.40 1.07 -10.37
C LEU A 318 17.99 2.38 -9.69
N ALA A 319 17.33 3.26 -10.44
CA ALA A 319 16.79 4.52 -9.95
C ALA A 319 15.27 4.42 -9.80
N SER A 320 14.81 4.27 -8.56
CA SER A 320 13.40 4.24 -8.21
C SER A 320 12.93 5.66 -7.87
N VAL A 321 11.84 6.10 -8.49
CA VAL A 321 11.30 7.46 -8.35
C VAL A 321 9.84 7.38 -7.96
N LEU A 322 9.47 7.99 -6.83
CA LEU A 322 8.09 8.16 -6.41
C LEU A 322 7.71 9.64 -6.54
N ALA A 323 6.78 9.95 -7.43
CA ALA A 323 6.32 11.31 -7.70
C ALA A 323 4.85 11.50 -7.36
N ASP A 324 4.54 12.61 -6.70
CA ASP A 324 3.16 13.07 -6.51
C ASP A 324 2.52 13.54 -7.83
N ASP A 325 1.21 13.68 -7.83
CA ASP A 325 0.42 13.85 -9.05
C ASP A 325 0.55 15.25 -9.66
N ASP A 326 0.88 16.29 -8.87
CA ASP A 326 1.11 17.64 -9.40
C ASP A 326 2.51 17.82 -10.01
N VAL A 327 3.39 16.80 -9.90
CA VAL A 327 4.72 16.84 -10.50
C VAL A 327 4.60 16.76 -12.03
N PRO A 328 5.07 17.77 -12.79
CA PRO A 328 4.95 17.79 -14.23
C PRO A 328 5.59 16.58 -14.91
N GLY A 329 4.81 15.83 -15.70
CA GLY A 329 5.28 14.63 -16.40
C GLY A 329 6.51 14.89 -17.27
N VAL A 330 6.57 16.04 -17.95
CA VAL A 330 7.73 16.43 -18.77
C VAL A 330 9.05 16.52 -17.99
N ALA A 331 9.01 16.85 -16.69
CA ALA A 331 10.22 16.89 -15.87
C ALA A 331 10.68 15.48 -15.49
N LEU A 332 9.73 14.57 -15.26
CA LEU A 332 9.99 13.15 -14.99
C LEU A 332 10.49 12.41 -16.23
N ASP A 333 9.96 12.74 -17.41
CA ASP A 333 10.44 12.18 -18.69
C ASP A 333 11.91 12.56 -18.94
N VAL A 334 12.29 13.81 -18.65
CA VAL A 334 13.69 14.27 -18.76
C VAL A 334 14.59 13.56 -17.76
N LEU A 335 14.13 13.38 -16.51
CA LEU A 335 14.85 12.63 -15.50
C LEU A 335 15.09 11.17 -15.96
N ALA A 336 14.04 10.50 -16.45
CA ALA A 336 14.12 9.11 -16.90
C ALA A 336 15.06 8.94 -18.10
N ALA A 337 14.97 9.86 -19.08
CA ALA A 337 15.90 9.90 -20.21
C ALA A 337 17.35 10.07 -19.72
N ARG A 338 17.58 10.99 -18.78
CA ARG A 338 18.92 11.25 -18.25
C ARG A 338 19.51 10.06 -17.50
N ALA A 339 18.72 9.37 -16.67
CA ALA A 339 19.17 8.14 -16.01
C ALA A 339 19.55 7.05 -17.03
N THR A 340 18.73 6.87 -18.07
CA THR A 340 19.02 5.92 -19.16
C THR A 340 20.34 6.26 -19.87
N GLU A 341 20.59 7.54 -20.17
CA GLU A 341 21.86 8.00 -20.76
C GLU A 341 23.09 7.70 -19.88
N ARG A 342 22.90 7.68 -18.56
CA ARG A 342 23.94 7.34 -17.57
C ARG A 342 24.05 5.82 -17.33
N GLY A 343 23.25 5.02 -18.03
CA GLY A 343 23.24 3.57 -17.92
C GLY A 343 22.52 3.05 -16.68
N ALA A 344 21.64 3.86 -16.08
CA ALA A 344 20.79 3.43 -14.98
C ALA A 344 19.41 2.99 -15.51
N GLU A 345 18.85 1.95 -14.89
CA GLU A 345 17.45 1.57 -15.07
C GLU A 345 16.55 2.47 -14.23
N VAL A 346 15.35 2.80 -14.72
CA VAL A 346 14.44 3.72 -14.03
C VAL A 346 13.09 3.07 -13.80
N VAL A 347 12.64 3.10 -12.55
CA VAL A 347 11.28 2.74 -12.16
C VAL A 347 10.57 4.00 -11.70
N LEU A 348 9.60 4.46 -12.48
CA LEU A 348 8.77 5.61 -12.14
C LEU A 348 7.44 5.14 -11.55
N LEU A 349 7.19 5.51 -10.29
CA LEU A 349 5.97 5.26 -9.54
C LEU A 349 5.22 6.57 -9.31
N ARG A 350 3.89 6.52 -9.42
CA ARG A 350 3.01 7.63 -9.03
C ARG A 350 2.49 7.38 -7.63
N SER A 351 2.63 8.39 -6.77
CA SER A 351 2.18 8.26 -5.39
C SER A 351 0.67 8.27 -5.28
N GLY A 352 -0.06 8.90 -6.22
CA GLY A 352 -1.50 9.12 -6.12
C GLY A 352 -1.87 10.16 -5.05
N ARG A 353 -0.87 10.89 -4.51
CA ARG A 353 -1.09 12.02 -3.62
C ARG A 353 -1.17 13.29 -4.44
N ASP A 354 -2.06 14.18 -4.03
CA ASP A 354 -1.98 15.59 -4.42
C ASP A 354 -0.67 16.17 -3.86
N GLY A 355 -0.04 17.07 -4.60
CA GLY A 355 1.22 17.70 -4.20
C GLY A 355 2.34 17.53 -5.22
N GLY A 356 3.45 18.17 -4.88
CA GLY A 356 4.64 18.25 -5.73
C GLY A 356 5.88 17.70 -5.05
N VAL A 357 5.83 16.54 -4.40
CA VAL A 357 7.03 15.90 -3.85
C VAL A 357 7.52 14.82 -4.81
N VAL A 358 8.83 14.79 -5.04
CA VAL A 358 9.52 13.67 -5.70
C VAL A 358 10.50 13.06 -4.71
N THR A 359 10.40 11.77 -4.47
CA THR A 359 11.42 10.99 -3.75
C THR A 359 12.19 10.14 -4.76
N LEU A 360 13.52 10.14 -4.68
CA LEU A 360 14.39 9.34 -5.53
C LEU A 360 15.23 8.44 -4.64
N ALA A 361 15.36 7.17 -5.04
CA ALA A 361 16.27 6.20 -4.44
C ALA A 361 17.10 5.57 -5.56
N VAL A 362 18.39 5.38 -5.29
CA VAL A 362 19.34 4.75 -6.20
C VAL A 362 19.98 3.57 -5.48
N GLU A 363 19.77 2.39 -6.02
CA GLU A 363 20.40 1.14 -5.63
C GLU A 363 21.50 0.83 -6.64
N GLU A 364 22.73 0.67 -6.15
CA GLU A 364 23.84 0.30 -7.04
C GLU A 364 23.97 -1.21 -7.17
N PRO A 365 24.47 -1.70 -8.32
CA PRO A 365 24.82 -3.10 -8.42
C PRO A 365 25.88 -3.45 -7.37
N GLU A 366 25.76 -4.65 -6.79
CA GLU A 366 26.81 -5.19 -5.95
C GLU A 366 28.14 -5.12 -6.71
N PRO A 367 29.24 -4.70 -6.04
CA PRO A 367 30.55 -4.78 -6.66
C PRO A 367 30.80 -6.24 -7.04
N VAL A 368 30.98 -6.50 -8.34
CA VAL A 368 31.53 -7.77 -8.79
C VAL A 368 32.96 -7.79 -8.27
N ASP A 369 33.27 -8.69 -7.33
CA ASP A 369 34.65 -8.93 -6.91
C ASP A 369 35.42 -9.40 -8.15
N ASP A 370 36.21 -8.49 -8.73
CA ASP A 370 37.12 -8.76 -9.86
C ASP A 370 38.33 -9.63 -9.43
N ASP A 371 38.36 -10.15 -8.21
CA ASP A 371 39.48 -10.91 -7.62
C ASP A 371 39.27 -12.45 -7.68
N VAL A 372 38.75 -12.96 -8.80
CA VAL A 372 39.08 -14.34 -9.21
C VAL A 372 40.18 -14.27 -10.25
N GLU A 373 41.39 -13.99 -9.78
CA GLU A 373 42.61 -14.25 -10.52
C GLU A 373 42.65 -15.76 -10.81
N VAL A 374 42.14 -16.15 -11.98
CA VAL A 374 42.30 -17.50 -12.52
C VAL A 374 43.79 -17.67 -12.79
N THR A 375 44.49 -18.18 -11.78
CA THR A 375 45.84 -18.71 -11.92
C THR A 375 45.73 -19.92 -12.84
N VAL A 376 46.02 -19.68 -14.11
CA VAL A 376 46.25 -20.74 -15.09
C VAL A 376 47.57 -21.38 -14.70
N GLU A 377 47.52 -22.48 -13.94
CA GLU A 377 48.69 -23.34 -13.77
C GLU A 377 49.05 -23.93 -15.13
N ALA A 378 50.15 -23.43 -15.70
CA ALA A 378 50.82 -24.05 -16.82
C ALA A 378 51.61 -25.25 -16.29
N GLU A 379 51.02 -26.45 -16.38
CA GLU A 379 51.79 -27.69 -16.28
C GLU A 379 52.65 -27.87 -17.54
N GLY A 380 53.95 -28.07 -17.31
CA GLY A 380 54.98 -28.32 -18.33
C GLY A 380 55.27 -29.78 -18.58
#